data_AF-A0A6N4THX0-F1
#
_entry.id   AF-A0A6N4THX0-F1
#
_cell.length_a   1.000
_cell.length_b   1.000
_cell.length_c   1.000
_cell.angle_alpha   90.00
_cell.angle_beta   90.00
_cell.angle_gamma   90.00
#
_symmetry.space_group_name_H-M   'P 1'
#
loop_
_entity.id
_entity.type
_entity.pdbx_description
1 polymer ?
#
loop_
_entity_poly.entity_id
_entity_poly.type
_entity_poly.pdbx_seq_one_letter_code
_entity_poly.pdbx_strand_id
1 'polypeptide(L)'
;MRVKHIAVGILLIVADQLSKIGISNTFALGDSKEIIPGFFNLTYVHNTGAAWSMMEGKMIFFYIVTLLALGIMFYFYFTMDKKDKITQYALVFMIAGTIGNFIDRLCFQYVRDFLDFIILGYDFPVFNIADMALCIGVFLLFVSIFLESYGGFHRCEK
;
A
#
# COMPACT_ATOMS: atom_id res chain seq x y z
N MET A 1 15.93 -7.22 14.91
CA MET A 1 16.87 -6.66 13.91
C MET A 1 16.08 -6.08 12.75
N ARG A 2 16.35 -4.82 12.37
CA ARG A 2 15.63 -4.10 11.30
C ARG A 2 15.72 -4.77 9.92
N VAL A 3 16.74 -5.60 9.69
CA VAL A 3 16.97 -6.34 8.43
C VAL A 3 15.76 -7.19 8.02
N LYS A 4 15.10 -7.87 8.96
CA LYS A 4 13.93 -8.72 8.64
C LYS A 4 12.75 -7.90 8.12
N HIS A 5 12.49 -6.73 8.72
CA HIS A 5 11.40 -5.84 8.30
C HIS A 5 11.70 -5.25 6.92
N ILE A 6 12.94 -4.79 6.68
CA ILE A 6 13.34 -4.27 5.36
C ILE A 6 13.17 -5.34 4.27
N ALA A 7 13.55 -6.59 4.55
CA ALA A 7 13.35 -7.69 3.60
C ALA A 7 11.86 -7.88 3.24
N VAL A 8 10.95 -7.77 4.22
CA VAL A 8 9.50 -7.80 3.96
C VAL A 8 9.07 -6.64 3.07
N GLY A 9 9.55 -5.42 3.33
CA GLY A 9 9.25 -4.26 2.49
C GLY A 9 9.72 -4.45 1.04
N ILE A 10 10.93 -4.96 0.84
CA ILE A 10 11.47 -5.26 -0.49
C ILE A 10 10.59 -6.31 -1.20
N LEU A 11 10.23 -7.40 -0.50
CA LEU A 11 9.37 -8.44 -1.06
C LEU A 11 8.00 -7.90 -1.48
N LEU A 12 7.40 -7.00 -0.69
CA LEU A 12 6.13 -6.36 -1.04
C LEU A 12 6.26 -5.49 -2.30
N ILE A 13 7.32 -4.67 -2.41
CA ILE A 13 7.57 -3.85 -3.61
C ILE A 13 7.76 -4.74 -4.84
N VAL A 14 8.54 -5.82 -4.71
CA VAL A 14 8.78 -6.75 -5.82
C VAL A 14 7.49 -7.46 -6.22
N ALA A 15 6.70 -7.93 -5.25
CA ALA A 15 5.41 -8.57 -5.51
C ALA A 15 4.44 -7.61 -6.24
N ASP A 16 4.35 -6.36 -5.77
CA ASP A 16 3.54 -5.32 -6.42
C ASP A 16 3.97 -5.09 -7.86
N GLN A 17 5.25 -4.82 -8.10
CA GLN A 17 5.75 -4.52 -9.44
C GLN A 17 5.64 -5.71 -10.39
N LEU A 18 5.91 -6.93 -9.93
CA LEU A 18 5.73 -8.14 -10.75
C LEU A 18 4.25 -8.38 -11.09
N SER A 19 3.34 -8.17 -10.14
CA SER A 19 1.90 -8.32 -10.39
C SER A 19 1.39 -7.31 -11.42
N LYS A 20 1.83 -6.05 -11.31
CA LYS A 20 1.50 -4.98 -12.26
C LYS A 20 2.09 -5.20 -13.64
N ILE A 21 3.30 -5.75 -13.74
CA ILE A 21 3.90 -6.17 -15.02
C ILE A 21 3.11 -7.34 -15.61
N GLY A 22 2.72 -8.30 -14.78
CA GLY A 22 1.93 -9.46 -15.18
C GLY A 22 0.61 -9.06 -15.82
N ILE A 23 -0.17 -8.21 -15.16
CA ILE A 23 -1.45 -7.76 -15.70
C ILE A 23 -1.27 -6.91 -16.97
N SER A 24 -0.30 -5.97 -16.99
CA SER A 24 -0.09 -5.10 -18.15
C SER A 24 0.36 -5.82 -19.41
N ASN A 25 0.95 -7.01 -19.27
CA ASN A 25 1.39 -7.84 -20.39
C ASN A 25 0.32 -8.84 -20.87
N THR A 26 -0.76 -9.03 -20.10
CA THR A 26 -1.77 -10.07 -20.38
C THR A 26 -3.16 -9.51 -20.65
N PHE A 27 -3.46 -8.29 -20.22
CA PHE A 27 -4.75 -7.62 -20.39
C PHE A 27 -4.56 -6.32 -21.18
N ALA A 28 -5.48 -6.02 -22.09
CA ALA A 28 -5.62 -4.67 -22.62
C ALA A 28 -6.26 -3.75 -21.57
N LEU A 29 -6.06 -2.44 -21.70
CA LEU A 29 -6.69 -1.47 -20.80
C LEU A 29 -8.22 -1.60 -20.89
N GLY A 30 -8.88 -1.78 -19.73
CA GLY A 30 -10.32 -1.99 -19.62
C GLY A 30 -10.76 -3.45 -19.75
N ASP A 31 -9.86 -4.39 -20.07
CA ASP A 31 -10.20 -5.81 -20.06
C ASP A 31 -10.50 -6.27 -18.62
N SER A 32 -11.50 -7.12 -18.50
CA SER A 32 -11.89 -7.75 -17.24
C SER A 32 -12.07 -9.26 -17.42
N LYS A 33 -11.58 -10.02 -16.44
CA LYS A 33 -11.76 -11.48 -16.36
C LYS A 33 -12.32 -11.85 -15.00
N GLU A 34 -13.51 -12.46 -15.02
CA GLU A 34 -14.13 -13.02 -13.82
C GLU A 34 -13.32 -14.22 -13.31
N ILE A 35 -12.95 -14.18 -12.02
CA ILE A 35 -12.20 -15.24 -11.33
C ILE A 35 -13.12 -15.98 -10.35
N ILE A 36 -13.92 -15.24 -9.58
CA ILE A 36 -14.95 -15.78 -8.69
C ILE A 36 -16.27 -15.08 -9.03
N PRO A 37 -17.27 -15.80 -9.56
CA PRO A 37 -18.52 -15.20 -9.99
C PRO A 37 -19.20 -14.36 -8.91
N GLY A 38 -19.50 -13.11 -9.26
CA GLY A 38 -20.16 -12.15 -8.37
C GLY A 38 -19.34 -11.65 -7.18
N PHE A 39 -18.02 -11.91 -7.14
CA PHE A 39 -17.17 -11.50 -6.02
C PHE A 39 -15.80 -10.93 -6.44
N PHE A 40 -15.07 -11.58 -7.34
CA PHE A 40 -13.69 -11.18 -7.66
C PHE A 40 -13.39 -11.29 -9.15
N ASN A 41 -12.89 -10.20 -9.71
CA ASN A 41 -12.42 -10.07 -11.08
C ASN A 41 -10.96 -9.60 -11.11
N LEU A 42 -10.30 -9.86 -12.23
CA LEU A 42 -9.09 -9.15 -12.63
C LEU A 42 -9.45 -8.15 -13.71
N THR A 43 -9.44 -6.86 -13.38
CA THR A 43 -9.87 -5.78 -14.28
C THR A 43 -8.76 -4.75 -14.41
N TYR A 44 -8.13 -4.63 -15.59
CA TYR A 44 -6.96 -3.77 -15.74
C TYR A 44 -7.34 -2.31 -16.00
N VAL A 45 -7.01 -1.42 -15.06
CA VAL A 45 -7.30 0.02 -15.16
C VAL A 45 -6.07 0.89 -14.86
N HIS A 46 -6.07 2.09 -15.42
CA HIS A 46 -5.06 3.13 -15.15
C HIS A 46 -5.66 4.19 -14.24
N ASN A 47 -5.13 4.29 -13.02
CA ASN A 47 -5.57 5.26 -12.05
C ASN A 47 -4.67 6.51 -12.08
N THR A 48 -5.21 7.62 -12.56
CA THR A 48 -4.51 8.92 -12.59
C THR A 48 -4.77 9.76 -11.34
N GLY A 49 -5.54 9.25 -10.39
CA GLY A 49 -5.90 9.88 -9.12
C GLY A 49 -5.36 9.13 -7.90
N ALA A 50 -6.06 9.33 -6.78
CA ALA A 50 -5.92 8.58 -5.54
C ALA A 50 -7.03 7.52 -5.43
N ALA A 51 -7.38 7.10 -4.22
CA ALA A 51 -8.54 6.25 -3.97
C ALA A 51 -9.82 6.90 -4.54
N TRP A 52 -10.75 6.08 -5.08
CA TRP A 52 -11.94 6.53 -5.83
C TRP A 52 -11.62 7.53 -6.96
N SER A 53 -10.42 7.44 -7.53
CA SER A 53 -9.91 8.38 -8.53
C SER A 53 -9.98 9.85 -8.09
N MET A 54 -9.88 10.15 -6.80
CA MET A 54 -9.89 11.55 -6.36
C MET A 54 -8.63 12.28 -6.86
N MET A 55 -8.78 13.56 -7.24
CA MET A 55 -7.68 14.43 -7.69
C MET A 55 -6.95 13.93 -8.97
N GLU A 56 -7.70 13.38 -9.94
CA GLU A 56 -7.15 12.94 -11.23
C GLU A 56 -6.29 14.01 -11.92
N GLY A 57 -5.20 13.56 -12.55
CA GLY A 57 -4.30 14.42 -13.33
C GLY A 57 -3.42 15.37 -12.51
N LYS A 58 -3.47 15.31 -11.16
CA LYS A 58 -2.66 16.16 -10.28
C LYS A 58 -1.31 15.50 -9.91
N MET A 59 -0.53 15.05 -10.90
CA MET A 59 0.73 14.31 -10.65
C MET A 59 1.75 15.08 -9.80
N ILE A 60 1.91 16.39 -10.01
CA ILE A 60 2.81 17.22 -9.19
C ILE A 60 2.41 17.17 -7.71
N PHE A 61 1.10 17.25 -7.43
CA PHE A 61 0.59 17.14 -6.07
C PHE A 61 0.92 15.77 -5.46
N PHE A 62 0.70 14.68 -6.22
CA PHE A 62 1.03 13.34 -5.76
C PHE A 62 2.53 13.16 -5.50
N TYR A 63 3.41 13.73 -6.31
CA TYR A 63 4.85 13.67 -6.07
C TYR A 63 5.25 14.36 -4.77
N ILE A 64 4.75 15.56 -4.52
CA ILE A 64 5.07 16.33 -3.31
C ILE A 64 4.58 15.57 -2.07
N VAL A 65 3.32 15.15 -2.06
CA VAL A 65 2.73 14.46 -0.91
C VAL A 65 3.43 13.11 -0.66
N THR A 66 3.76 12.38 -1.72
CA THR A 66 4.46 11.09 -1.61
C THR A 66 5.86 11.25 -1.04
N LEU A 67 6.65 12.21 -1.54
CA LEU A 67 7.99 12.47 -1.03
C LEU A 67 7.97 12.92 0.44
N LEU A 68 7.01 13.78 0.80
CA LEU A 68 6.81 14.20 2.18
C LEU A 68 6.46 13.02 3.08
N ALA A 69 5.48 12.20 2.68
CA ALA A 69 5.04 11.02 3.44
C ALA A 69 6.18 10.01 3.61
N LEU A 70 6.92 9.69 2.54
CA LEU A 70 8.09 8.82 2.62
C LEU A 70 9.16 9.38 3.55
N GLY A 71 9.48 10.68 3.46
CA GLY A 71 10.44 11.33 4.35
C GLY A 71 10.05 11.19 5.82
N ILE A 72 8.78 11.45 6.14
CA ILE A 72 8.23 11.31 7.50
C ILE A 72 8.27 9.85 7.97
N MET A 73 7.81 8.91 7.15
CA MET A 73 7.78 7.49 7.53
C MET A 73 9.18 6.91 7.70
N PHE A 74 10.15 7.26 6.84
CA PHE A 74 11.53 6.84 7.01
C PHE A 74 12.15 7.46 8.26
N TYR A 75 11.91 8.75 8.51
CA TYR A 75 12.37 9.40 9.73
C TYR A 75 11.88 8.63 10.96
N PHE A 76 10.57 8.38 11.09
CA PHE A 76 10.02 7.61 12.21
C PHE A 76 10.56 6.18 12.26
N TYR A 77 10.71 5.50 11.12
CA TYR A 77 11.26 4.14 11.08
C TYR A 77 12.67 4.06 11.65
N PHE A 78 13.51 5.06 11.36
CA PHE A 78 14.88 5.07 11.83
C PHE A 78 15.05 5.59 13.26
N THR A 79 14.14 6.45 13.73
CA THR A 79 14.20 7.07 15.08
C THR A 79 13.42 6.32 16.16
N MET A 80 12.42 5.51 15.80
CA MET A 80 11.60 4.79 16.80
C MET A 80 12.38 3.74 17.61
N ASP A 81 11.84 3.36 18.77
CA ASP A 81 12.32 2.25 19.60
C ASP A 81 12.32 0.94 18.80
N LYS A 82 13.46 0.25 18.84
CA LYS A 82 13.65 -1.04 18.16
C LYS A 82 12.80 -2.17 18.77
N LYS A 83 12.28 -2.02 19.99
CA LYS A 83 11.45 -3.02 20.68
C LYS A 83 10.00 -3.03 20.15
N ASP A 84 9.52 -1.92 19.61
CA ASP A 84 8.17 -1.85 19.03
C ASP A 84 8.14 -2.46 17.62
N LYS A 85 7.87 -3.76 17.57
CA LYS A 85 7.85 -4.52 16.32
C LYS A 85 6.60 -4.23 15.48
N ILE A 86 5.45 -3.97 16.12
CA ILE A 86 4.19 -3.78 15.39
C ILE A 86 4.28 -2.49 14.59
N THR A 87 4.73 -1.39 15.20
CA THR A 87 4.95 -0.11 14.51
C THR A 87 6.03 -0.23 13.42
N GLN A 88 7.08 -1.06 13.62
CA GLN A 88 8.07 -1.31 12.57
C GLN A 88 7.47 -2.00 11.33
N TYR A 89 6.66 -3.04 11.52
CA TYR A 89 5.98 -3.69 10.40
C TYR A 89 4.96 -2.73 9.76
N ALA A 90 4.20 -1.97 10.55
CA ALA A 90 3.27 -0.97 10.06
C ALA A 90 3.95 0.02 9.11
N LEU A 91 5.04 0.67 9.55
CA LEU A 91 5.77 1.62 8.71
C LEU A 91 6.39 0.95 7.48
N VAL A 92 6.94 -0.26 7.59
CA VAL A 92 7.50 -0.97 6.44
C VAL A 92 6.45 -1.26 5.38
N PHE A 93 5.25 -1.69 5.78
CA PHE A 93 4.15 -1.95 4.86
C PHE A 93 3.69 -0.66 4.17
N MET A 94 3.53 0.43 4.93
CA MET A 94 3.13 1.73 4.38
C MET A 94 4.19 2.32 3.43
N ILE A 95 5.48 2.23 3.79
CA ILE A 95 6.60 2.64 2.94
C ILE A 95 6.62 1.82 1.65
N ALA A 96 6.52 0.48 1.76
CA ALA A 96 6.54 -0.41 0.60
C ALA A 96 5.38 -0.11 -0.37
N GLY A 97 4.16 0.02 0.14
CA GLY A 97 3.00 0.35 -0.70
C GLY A 97 3.11 1.75 -1.33
N THR A 98 3.58 2.73 -0.56
CA THR A 98 3.81 4.09 -1.09
C THR A 98 4.85 4.07 -2.20
N ILE A 99 5.97 3.36 -2.03
CA ILE A 99 7.00 3.23 -3.06
C ILE A 99 6.46 2.51 -4.30
N GLY A 100 5.72 1.40 -4.14
CA GLY A 100 5.16 0.65 -5.27
C GLY A 100 4.27 1.49 -6.18
N ASN A 101 3.37 2.29 -5.60
CA ASN A 101 2.54 3.21 -6.38
C ASN A 101 3.32 4.44 -6.89
N PHE A 102 4.36 4.88 -6.18
CA PHE A 102 5.18 6.01 -6.63
C PHE A 102 6.02 5.66 -7.85
N ILE A 103 6.57 4.44 -7.92
CA ILE A 103 7.29 3.92 -9.09
C ILE A 103 6.42 4.04 -10.34
N ASP A 104 5.18 3.55 -10.27
CA ASP A 104 4.24 3.64 -11.38
C ASP A 104 3.96 5.09 -11.80
N ARG A 105 3.70 5.99 -10.84
CA ARG A 105 3.45 7.40 -11.14
C ARG A 105 4.65 8.07 -11.82
N LEU A 106 5.87 7.78 -11.37
CA LEU A 106 7.08 8.33 -11.99
C LEU A 106 7.29 7.79 -13.41
N CYS A 107 7.08 6.49 -13.62
CA CYS A 107 7.34 5.84 -14.90
C CYS A 107 6.24 6.08 -15.95
N PHE A 108 4.98 6.14 -15.51
CA PHE A 108 3.83 6.05 -16.42
C PHE A 108 2.82 7.20 -16.28
N GLN A 109 2.94 8.05 -15.25
CA GLN A 109 1.95 9.10 -14.92
C GLN A 109 0.57 8.56 -14.50
N TYR A 110 0.49 7.29 -14.11
CA TYR A 110 -0.69 6.65 -13.52
C TYR A 110 -0.26 5.45 -12.67
N VAL A 111 -1.18 4.87 -11.92
CA VAL A 111 -1.01 3.61 -11.19
C VAL A 111 -1.75 2.49 -11.92
N ARG A 112 -1.11 1.33 -12.07
CA ARG A 112 -1.75 0.12 -12.63
C ARG A 112 -2.54 -0.60 -11.53
N ASP A 113 -3.86 -0.60 -11.65
CA ASP A 113 -4.77 -1.29 -10.73
C ASP A 113 -5.43 -2.48 -11.43
N PHE A 114 -5.69 -3.55 -10.67
CA PHE A 114 -6.15 -4.81 -11.27
C PHE A 114 -6.97 -5.73 -10.36
N LEU A 115 -6.99 -5.49 -9.06
CA LEU A 115 -7.78 -6.27 -8.10
C LEU A 115 -9.16 -5.63 -7.97
N ASP A 116 -10.17 -6.31 -8.51
CA ASP A 116 -11.54 -5.80 -8.61
C ASP A 116 -12.48 -6.71 -7.79
N PHE A 117 -13.13 -6.13 -6.77
CA PHE A 117 -13.95 -6.88 -5.82
C PHE A 117 -15.35 -6.29 -5.68
N ILE A 118 -16.34 -7.17 -5.79
CA ILE A 118 -17.74 -6.88 -5.46
C ILE A 118 -18.03 -7.47 -4.08
N ILE A 119 -18.16 -6.60 -3.09
CA ILE A 119 -18.33 -7.00 -1.68
C ILE A 119 -19.76 -6.66 -1.25
N LEU A 120 -20.56 -7.67 -0.94
CA LEU A 120 -21.95 -7.50 -0.48
C LEU A 120 -22.81 -6.63 -1.44
N GLY A 121 -22.57 -6.75 -2.75
CA GLY A 121 -23.27 -5.98 -3.79
C GLY A 121 -22.74 -4.56 -4.01
N TYR A 122 -21.69 -4.15 -3.29
CA TYR A 122 -20.96 -2.90 -3.56
C TYR A 122 -19.73 -3.17 -4.42
N ASP A 123 -19.62 -2.43 -5.52
CA ASP A 123 -18.46 -2.45 -6.43
C ASP A 123 -17.35 -1.57 -5.83
N PHE A 124 -16.34 -2.23 -5.23
CA PHE A 124 -15.24 -1.53 -4.56
C PHE A 124 -14.21 -1.06 -5.60
N PRO A 125 -13.63 0.15 -5.47
CA PRO A 125 -12.66 0.64 -6.45
C PRO A 125 -11.52 -0.35 -6.68
N VAL A 126 -11.18 -0.59 -7.93
CA VAL A 126 -10.07 -1.46 -8.31
C VAL A 126 -8.78 -0.96 -7.66
N PHE A 127 -8.01 -1.88 -7.07
CA PHE A 127 -6.77 -1.55 -6.36
C PHE A 127 -5.64 -2.52 -6.73
N ASN A 128 -4.49 -2.38 -6.08
CA ASN A 128 -3.33 -3.26 -6.30
C ASN A 128 -2.67 -3.73 -4.98
N ILE A 129 -1.57 -4.48 -5.10
CA ILE A 129 -0.84 -5.02 -3.94
C ILE A 129 -0.21 -3.89 -3.08
N ALA A 130 0.28 -2.82 -3.70
CA ALA A 130 0.76 -1.65 -2.97
C ALA A 130 -0.34 -0.98 -2.14
N ASP A 131 -1.58 -0.91 -2.62
CA ASP A 131 -2.72 -0.40 -1.84
C ASP A 131 -3.06 -1.33 -0.67
N MET A 132 -3.05 -2.65 -0.88
CA MET A 132 -3.20 -3.63 0.20
C MET A 132 -2.12 -3.43 1.27
N ALA A 133 -0.87 -3.24 0.87
CA ALA A 133 0.23 -3.01 1.79
C ALA A 133 0.01 -1.73 2.61
N LEU A 134 -0.47 -0.65 1.98
CA LEU A 134 -0.84 0.58 2.68
C LEU A 134 -1.95 0.35 3.70
N CYS A 135 -3.06 -0.28 3.31
CA CYS A 135 -4.18 -0.57 4.19
C CYS A 135 -3.77 -1.44 5.40
N ILE A 136 -2.98 -2.50 5.16
CA ILE A 136 -2.47 -3.37 6.23
C ILE A 136 -1.53 -2.58 7.15
N GLY A 137 -0.64 -1.76 6.59
CA GLY A 137 0.28 -0.94 7.37
C GLY A 137 -0.44 0.04 8.29
N VAL A 138 -1.45 0.74 7.75
CA VAL A 138 -2.32 1.64 8.55
C VAL A 138 -3.07 0.86 9.63
N PHE A 139 -3.63 -0.30 9.31
CA PHE A 139 -4.31 -1.15 10.28
C PHE A 139 -3.37 -1.59 11.42
N LEU A 140 -2.14 -2.02 11.10
CA LEU A 140 -1.14 -2.40 12.09
C LEU A 140 -0.74 -1.21 12.98
N LEU A 141 -0.65 0.00 12.42
CA LEU A 141 -0.38 1.20 13.20
C LEU A 141 -1.51 1.47 14.21
N PHE A 142 -2.77 1.37 13.78
CA PHE A 142 -3.92 1.48 14.68
C PHE A 142 -3.90 0.44 15.79
N VAL A 143 -3.60 -0.83 15.46
CA VAL A 143 -3.46 -1.90 16.46
C VAL A 143 -2.35 -1.57 17.46
N SER A 144 -1.20 -1.06 17.00
CA SER A 144 -0.09 -0.67 17.88
C SER A 144 -0.52 0.39 18.89
N ILE A 145 -1.16 1.47 18.41
CA ILE A 145 -1.64 2.58 19.24
C ILE A 145 -2.71 2.10 20.22
N PHE A 146 -3.65 1.25 19.77
CA PHE A 146 -4.70 0.71 20.63
C PHE A 146 -4.12 -0.16 21.75
N LEU A 147 -3.16 -1.03 21.43
CA LEU A 147 -2.49 -1.87 22.42
C LEU A 147 -1.67 -1.04 23.42
N GLU A 148 -1.05 0.05 22.99
CA GLU A 148 -0.35 0.97 23.89
C GLU A 148 -1.32 1.70 24.83
N SER A 149 -2.48 2.14 24.31
CA SER A 149 -3.48 2.88 25.08
C SER A 149 -4.22 2.03 26.13
N TYR A 150 -4.47 0.75 25.85
CA TYR A 150 -5.20 -0.15 26.76
C TYR A 150 -4.28 -1.11 27.53
N GLY A 151 -3.05 -1.30 27.08
CA GLY A 151 -2.01 -2.10 27.73
C GLY A 151 -1.31 -1.39 28.90
N GLY A 152 -1.98 -0.43 29.54
CA GLY A 152 -1.49 0.27 30.73
C GLY A 152 -1.40 -0.64 31.96
N PHE A 153 -0.49 -1.63 31.95
CA PHE A 153 0.25 -2.15 33.09
C PHE A 153 1.43 -3.00 32.56
N HIS A 154 2.65 -2.56 32.87
CA HIS A 154 3.96 -3.20 32.57
C HIS A 154 4.65 -2.88 31.24
N ARG A 155 4.90 -1.60 31.00
CA ARG A 155 6.17 -1.19 30.37
C ARG A 155 6.84 -0.12 31.24
N CYS A 156 7.04 -0.47 32.52
CA CYS A 156 8.01 0.27 33.35
C CYS A 156 9.36 0.24 32.63
N GLU A 157 9.88 1.44 32.42
CA GLU A 157 11.30 1.80 32.29
C GLU A 157 12.26 0.60 32.29
N LYS A 158 12.81 0.28 31.12
CA LYS A 158 14.16 -0.25 30.97
C LYS A 158 14.76 0.16 29.62
#